data_AF-A0A7D7R313-F1
#
_entry.id   AF-A0A7D7R313-F1
#
_cell.length_a   1.000
_cell.length_b   1.000
_cell.length_c   1.000
_cell.angle_alpha   90.00
_cell.angle_beta   90.00
_cell.angle_gamma   90.00
#
_symmetry.space_group_name_H-M   'P 1'
#
loop_
_entity.id
_entity.type
_entity.pdbx_description
1 polymer ?
#
loop_
_entity_poly.entity_id
_entity_poly.type
_entity_poly.pdbx_seq_one_letter_code
_entity_poly.pdbx_strand_id
1 'polypeptide(L)'
;MFKAGNDNWKTPLGYYEKAIEELRRSREELQDMKANTNLYNIELNLASFQTEIKGSKSEIQTMQERLANNEETAIEAQMALAETQKASLAAQTELQALKEIMTDEQKSNYIIFEELRQIKEQISQLPSHVLETDSQTSILKSLSDVQLHLSQLAAELTLVSHTSGIDYRKLQELLAEQKWQEADKETYSTMLKICDREGEGFLDSGEIQKFPRHDLYIINKLWVQYSEGRFGFSVQHGIWQAKKDCKRFAYKVGWLASLANSEWVKYEEYTFTLDAPKGHFPSVSRLVGLDSRNISALQRRLNIFLSRY
;
A
#
# COMPACT_ATOMS: atom_id res chain seq x y z
N MET A 1 46.21 -48.61 98.46
CA MET A 1 46.33 -47.89 97.18
C MET A 1 44.92 -47.60 96.70
N PHE A 2 44.54 -46.32 96.53
CA PHE A 2 43.32 -45.82 95.84
C PHE A 2 41.95 -46.29 96.41
N LYS A 3 40.89 -45.50 96.55
CA LYS A 3 40.56 -44.08 96.45
C LYS A 3 39.25 -43.95 97.25
N ALA A 4 39.08 -42.90 98.06
CA ALA A 4 37.90 -42.69 98.89
C ALA A 4 36.61 -42.68 98.03
N GLY A 5 35.68 -43.58 98.34
CA GLY A 5 34.31 -43.55 97.79
C GLY A 5 33.58 -42.37 98.38
N ASN A 6 33.40 -41.32 97.58
CA ASN A 6 32.83 -40.06 98.02
C ASN A 6 31.33 -40.00 97.71
N ASP A 7 30.51 -40.64 98.54
CA ASP A 7 29.04 -40.46 98.56
C ASP A 7 28.66 -39.24 99.43
N ASN A 8 29.22 -38.06 99.11
CA ASN A 8 29.08 -36.84 99.91
C ASN A 8 27.82 -35.99 99.59
N TRP A 9 26.92 -36.50 98.74
CA TRP A 9 25.72 -35.77 98.30
C TRP A 9 24.63 -35.65 99.39
N LYS A 10 24.76 -36.36 100.51
CA LYS A 10 23.80 -36.33 101.63
C LYS A 10 24.08 -35.23 102.67
N THR A 11 25.09 -34.38 102.46
CA THR A 11 25.33 -33.18 103.28
C THR A 11 24.64 -31.96 102.67
N PRO A 12 24.23 -30.96 103.45
CA PRO A 12 23.63 -29.74 102.91
C PRO A 12 24.47 -29.10 101.80
N LEU A 13 25.81 -29.13 101.94
CA LEU A 13 26.74 -28.63 100.93
C LEU A 13 26.72 -29.48 99.64
N GLY A 14 26.69 -30.81 99.75
CA GLY A 14 26.61 -31.72 98.62
C GLY A 14 25.32 -31.58 97.79
N TYR A 15 24.19 -31.17 98.42
CA TYR A 15 22.97 -30.82 97.69
C TYR A 15 23.13 -29.56 96.84
N TYR A 16 23.79 -28.52 97.37
CA TYR A 16 24.05 -27.29 96.61
C TYR A 16 25.03 -27.52 95.48
N GLU A 17 26.09 -28.30 95.69
CA GLU A 17 27.06 -28.65 94.64
C GLU A 17 26.38 -29.42 93.49
N LYS A 18 25.51 -30.39 93.79
CA LYS A 18 24.75 -31.13 92.77
C LYS A 18 23.77 -30.23 92.02
N ALA A 19 23.05 -29.34 92.70
CA ALA A 19 22.13 -28.40 92.07
C ALA A 19 22.86 -27.40 91.15
N ILE A 20 24.04 -26.93 91.56
CA ILE A 20 24.88 -26.06 90.73
C ILE A 20 25.35 -26.81 89.48
N GLU A 21 25.74 -28.08 89.61
CA GLU A 21 26.18 -28.88 88.47
C GLU A 21 25.03 -29.21 87.50
N GLU A 22 23.83 -29.50 88.01
CA GLU A 22 22.63 -29.68 87.17
C GLU A 22 22.23 -28.39 86.44
N LEU A 23 22.32 -27.24 87.12
CA LEU A 23 22.09 -25.94 86.47
C LEU A 23 23.15 -25.63 85.41
N ARG A 24 24.41 -25.99 85.65
CA ARG A 24 25.49 -25.84 84.68
C ARG A 24 25.24 -26.70 83.44
N ARG A 25 24.90 -27.97 83.64
CA ARG A 25 24.58 -28.89 82.55
C ARG A 25 23.35 -28.44 81.76
N SER A 26 22.30 -28.01 82.45
CA SER A 26 21.10 -27.46 81.80
C SER A 26 21.42 -26.19 81.00
N ARG A 27 22.30 -25.33 81.50
CA ARG A 27 22.79 -24.15 80.78
C ARG A 27 23.60 -24.52 79.54
N GLU A 28 24.48 -25.51 79.61
CA GLU A 28 25.27 -25.99 78.48
C GLU A 28 24.35 -26.63 77.42
N GLU A 29 23.36 -27.44 77.81
CA GLU A 29 22.35 -28.00 76.91
C GLU A 29 21.48 -26.91 76.24
N LEU A 30 21.15 -25.84 76.96
CA LEU A 30 20.44 -24.67 76.42
C LEU A 30 21.31 -23.88 75.44
N GLN A 31 22.61 -23.73 75.74
CA GLN A 31 23.56 -23.08 74.83
C GLN A 31 23.78 -23.91 73.58
N ASP A 32 23.87 -25.23 73.68
CA ASP A 32 23.99 -26.14 72.55
C ASP A 32 22.72 -26.17 71.72
N MET A 33 21.52 -26.15 72.32
CA MET A 33 20.26 -26.01 71.58
C MET A 33 20.17 -24.68 70.84
N LYS A 34 20.69 -23.59 71.42
CA LYS A 34 20.74 -22.28 70.78
C LYS A 34 21.82 -22.20 69.68
N ALA A 35 22.93 -22.89 69.88
CA ALA A 35 24.01 -23.04 68.90
C ALA A 35 23.66 -24.05 67.80
N ASN A 36 22.66 -24.90 68.02
CA ASN A 36 22.18 -25.86 67.04
C ASN A 36 21.67 -25.09 65.82
N THR A 37 22.33 -25.37 64.70
CA THR A 37 22.42 -24.60 63.46
C THR A 37 21.08 -24.22 62.82
N ASN A 38 19.98 -24.81 63.26
CA ASN A 38 18.65 -24.61 62.71
C ASN A 38 18.09 -23.20 62.94
N LEU A 39 18.31 -22.57 64.10
CA LEU A 39 17.75 -21.22 64.37
C LEU A 39 18.44 -20.16 63.51
N TYR A 40 19.77 -20.21 63.45
CA TYR A 40 20.58 -19.31 62.61
C TYR A 40 20.27 -19.48 61.12
N ASN A 41 20.10 -20.71 60.64
CA ASN A 41 19.70 -20.99 59.25
C ASN A 41 18.30 -20.45 58.94
N ILE A 42 17.35 -20.53 59.89
CA ILE A 42 16.02 -19.95 59.73
C ILE A 42 16.10 -18.43 59.64
N GLU A 43 16.90 -17.77 60.48
CA GLU A 43 17.09 -16.31 60.45
C GLU A 43 17.71 -15.85 59.11
N LEU A 44 18.71 -16.57 58.59
CA LEU A 44 19.31 -16.30 57.29
C LEU A 44 18.29 -16.48 56.14
N ASN A 45 17.53 -17.57 56.14
CA ASN A 45 16.49 -17.80 55.14
C ASN A 45 15.40 -16.72 55.19
N LEU A 46 15.02 -16.29 56.40
CA LEU A 46 14.01 -15.25 56.59
C LEU A 46 14.51 -13.89 56.08
N ALA A 47 15.79 -13.56 56.27
CA ALA A 47 16.42 -12.39 55.68
C ALA A 47 16.50 -12.46 54.14
N SER A 48 16.79 -13.64 53.58
CA SER A 48 16.76 -13.89 52.13
C SER A 48 15.37 -13.64 51.57
N PHE A 49 14.34 -14.25 52.16
CA PHE A 49 12.96 -14.06 51.73
C PHE A 49 12.48 -12.62 51.87
N GLN A 50 12.89 -11.90 52.93
CA GLN A 50 12.58 -10.47 53.06
C GLN A 50 13.19 -9.64 51.92
N THR A 51 14.40 -9.97 51.49
CA THR A 51 15.08 -9.31 50.38
C THR A 51 14.36 -9.59 49.07
N GLU A 52 13.99 -10.86 48.83
CA GLU A 52 13.20 -11.27 47.66
C GLU A 52 11.83 -10.57 47.63
N ILE A 53 11.09 -10.56 48.74
CA ILE A 53 9.79 -9.88 48.85
C ILE A 53 9.94 -8.38 48.53
N LYS A 54 11.00 -7.73 49.03
CA LYS A 54 11.27 -6.33 48.72
C LYS A 54 11.56 -6.12 47.24
N GLY A 55 12.33 -7.02 46.62
CA GLY A 55 12.58 -7.05 45.17
C GLY A 55 11.29 -7.18 44.37
N SER A 56 10.49 -8.21 44.64
CA SER A 56 9.21 -8.44 43.98
C SER A 56 8.23 -7.28 44.17
N LYS A 57 8.21 -6.62 45.33
CA LYS A 57 7.38 -5.43 45.56
C LYS A 57 7.80 -4.26 44.67
N SER A 58 9.10 -4.04 44.50
CA SER A 58 9.62 -3.03 43.59
C SER A 58 9.26 -3.34 42.14
N GLU A 59 9.36 -4.60 41.73
CA GLU A 59 8.97 -5.04 40.39
C GLU A 59 7.47 -4.83 40.14
N ILE A 60 6.61 -5.20 41.09
CA ILE A 60 5.16 -4.97 40.99
C ILE A 60 4.86 -3.48 40.83
N GLN A 61 5.53 -2.61 41.59
CA GLN A 61 5.32 -1.16 41.47
C GLN A 61 5.70 -0.64 40.08
N THR A 62 6.86 -1.04 39.56
CA THR A 62 7.27 -0.64 38.20
C THR A 62 6.31 -1.19 37.12
N MET A 63 5.77 -2.39 37.32
CA MET A 63 4.75 -2.94 36.43
C MET A 63 3.44 -2.16 36.49
N GLN A 64 3.00 -1.72 37.67
CA GLN A 64 1.80 -0.90 37.84
C GLN A 64 1.94 0.46 37.14
N GLU A 65 3.08 1.12 37.27
CA GLU A 65 3.37 2.39 36.58
C GLU A 65 3.36 2.20 35.04
N ARG A 66 3.98 1.11 34.55
CA ARG A 66 3.93 0.78 33.11
C ARG A 66 2.52 0.50 32.62
N LEU A 67 1.70 -0.16 33.43
CA LEU A 67 0.32 -0.48 33.06
C LEU A 67 -0.53 0.80 32.97
N ALA A 68 -0.39 1.72 33.93
CA ALA A 68 -1.07 3.02 33.90
C ALA A 68 -0.70 3.84 32.65
N ASN A 69 0.60 3.92 32.32
CA ASN A 69 1.05 4.64 31.12
C ASN A 69 0.53 4.00 29.82
N ASN A 70 0.46 2.66 29.78
CA ASN A 70 -0.08 1.93 28.64
C ASN A 70 -1.60 2.15 28.49
N GLU A 71 -2.34 2.24 29.59
CA GLU A 71 -3.77 2.55 29.57
C GLU A 71 -4.03 3.98 29.07
N GLU A 72 -3.24 4.96 29.50
CA GLU A 72 -3.34 6.35 29.05
C GLU A 72 -3.07 6.47 27.54
N THR A 73 -1.97 5.87 27.06
CA THR A 73 -1.65 5.85 25.63
C THR A 73 -2.68 5.10 24.79
N ALA A 74 -3.32 4.05 25.33
CA ALA A 74 -4.42 3.36 24.66
C ALA A 74 -5.65 4.25 24.50
N ILE A 75 -5.99 5.05 25.53
CA ILE A 75 -7.11 6.00 25.47
C ILE A 75 -6.83 7.09 24.43
N GLU A 76 -5.63 7.67 24.43
CA GLU A 76 -5.22 8.67 23.44
C GLU A 76 -5.31 8.14 22.01
N ALA A 77 -4.79 6.93 21.78
CA ALA A 77 -4.86 6.27 20.48
C ALA A 77 -6.32 6.02 20.05
N GLN A 78 -7.19 5.65 20.98
CA GLN A 78 -8.61 5.41 20.69
C GLN A 78 -9.37 6.70 20.38
N MET A 79 -9.03 7.82 21.04
CA MET A 79 -9.57 9.14 20.72
C MET A 79 -9.15 9.61 19.32
N ALA A 80 -7.86 9.48 18.98
CA ALA A 80 -7.35 9.82 17.65
C ALA A 80 -8.00 8.95 16.55
N LEU A 81 -8.23 7.67 16.82
CA LEU A 81 -8.93 6.78 15.90
C LEU A 81 -10.39 7.22 15.68
N ALA A 82 -11.10 7.62 16.75
CA ALA A 82 -12.47 8.12 16.62
C ALA A 82 -12.55 9.41 15.79
N GLU A 83 -11.58 10.31 15.97
CA GLU A 83 -11.52 11.58 15.22
C GLU A 83 -11.22 11.35 13.73
N THR A 84 -10.28 10.47 13.41
CA THR A 84 -9.97 10.09 12.03
C THR A 84 -11.14 9.36 11.36
N GLN A 85 -11.88 8.51 12.08
CA GLN A 85 -13.10 7.88 11.56
C GLN A 85 -14.20 8.90 11.26
N LYS A 86 -14.38 9.90 12.14
CA LYS A 86 -15.34 10.99 11.92
C LYS A 86 -14.99 11.81 10.68
N ALA A 87 -13.72 12.16 10.51
CA ALA A 87 -13.24 12.87 9.33
C ALA A 87 -13.44 12.05 8.04
N SER A 88 -13.15 10.74 8.09
CA SER A 88 -13.37 9.83 6.96
C SER A 88 -14.85 9.73 6.56
N LEU A 89 -15.76 9.67 7.53
CA LEU A 89 -17.20 9.64 7.27
C LEU A 89 -17.71 10.95 6.64
N ALA A 90 -17.20 12.10 7.10
CA ALA A 90 -17.52 13.40 6.51
C ALA A 90 -17.06 13.45 5.04
N ALA A 91 -15.80 13.06 4.77
CA ALA A 91 -15.26 13.00 3.41
C ALA A 91 -16.04 12.04 2.50
N GLN A 92 -16.49 10.88 3.01
CA GLN A 92 -17.34 9.96 2.25
C GLN A 92 -18.71 10.57 1.91
N THR A 93 -19.28 11.34 2.83
CA THR A 93 -20.57 12.01 2.62
C THR A 93 -20.45 13.10 1.54
N GLU A 94 -19.37 13.89 1.58
CA GLU A 94 -19.08 14.88 0.53
C GLU A 94 -18.84 14.23 -0.83
N LEU A 95 -18.08 13.13 -0.88
CA LEU A 95 -17.85 12.37 -2.11
C LEU A 95 -19.16 11.81 -2.68
N GLN A 96 -20.08 11.36 -1.83
CA GLN A 96 -21.39 10.86 -2.26
C GLN A 96 -22.25 11.98 -2.85
N ALA A 97 -22.28 13.16 -2.22
CA ALA A 97 -22.97 14.32 -2.75
C ALA A 97 -22.43 14.75 -4.13
N LEU A 98 -21.10 14.76 -4.29
CA LEU A 98 -20.47 15.05 -5.58
C LEU A 98 -20.83 14.03 -6.67
N LYS A 99 -20.90 12.73 -6.31
CA LYS A 99 -21.34 11.69 -7.25
C LYS A 99 -22.77 11.89 -7.72
N GLU A 100 -23.68 12.27 -6.82
CA GLU A 100 -25.08 12.54 -7.17
C GLU A 100 -25.18 13.71 -8.17
N ILE A 101 -24.44 14.80 -7.93
CA ILE A 101 -24.35 15.93 -8.87
C ILE A 101 -23.83 15.47 -10.23
N MET A 102 -22.74 14.68 -10.27
CA MET A 102 -22.20 14.13 -11.52
C MET A 102 -23.21 13.26 -12.27
N THR A 103 -24.02 12.45 -11.56
CA THR A 103 -25.04 11.61 -12.22
C THR A 103 -26.16 12.44 -12.82
N ASP A 104 -26.53 13.56 -12.20
CA ASP A 104 -27.56 14.44 -12.74
C ASP A 104 -27.07 15.21 -13.97
N GLU A 105 -25.81 15.67 -13.98
CA GLU A 105 -25.18 16.22 -15.19
C GLU A 105 -25.11 15.18 -16.32
N GLN A 106 -24.77 13.93 -16.03
CA GLN A 106 -24.77 12.85 -17.01
C GLN A 106 -26.16 12.58 -17.61
N LYS A 107 -27.21 12.60 -16.78
CA LYS A 107 -28.60 12.49 -17.26
C LYS A 107 -28.97 13.67 -18.14
N SER A 108 -28.61 14.89 -17.74
CA SER A 108 -28.88 16.11 -18.52
C SER A 108 -28.18 16.07 -19.88
N ASN A 109 -26.91 15.64 -19.91
CA ASN A 109 -26.17 15.43 -21.15
C ASN A 109 -26.81 14.36 -22.04
N TYR A 110 -27.27 13.25 -21.47
CA TYR A 110 -27.98 12.21 -22.22
C TYR A 110 -29.25 12.75 -22.88
N ILE A 111 -30.04 13.57 -22.17
CA ILE A 111 -31.23 14.23 -22.72
C ILE A 111 -30.86 15.12 -23.89
N ILE A 112 -29.84 15.97 -23.74
CA ILE A 112 -29.34 16.84 -24.83
C ILE A 112 -28.92 16.00 -26.04
N PHE A 113 -28.24 14.86 -25.84
CA PHE A 113 -27.86 13.97 -26.94
C PHE A 113 -29.05 13.36 -27.67
N GLU A 114 -30.10 12.93 -26.96
CA GLU A 114 -31.31 12.41 -27.59
C GLU A 114 -32.08 13.51 -28.34
N GLU A 115 -32.15 14.73 -27.81
CA GLU A 115 -32.72 15.89 -28.51
C GLU A 115 -31.94 16.20 -29.80
N LEU A 116 -30.60 16.23 -29.73
CA LEU A 116 -29.75 16.42 -30.90
C LEU A 116 -29.94 15.31 -31.95
N ARG A 117 -30.13 14.06 -31.50
CA ARG A 117 -30.42 12.93 -32.38
C ARG A 117 -31.75 13.11 -33.11
N GLN A 118 -32.79 13.55 -32.40
CA GLN A 118 -34.09 13.84 -33.00
C GLN A 118 -34.01 14.98 -34.01
N ILE A 119 -33.30 16.06 -33.68
CA ILE A 119 -33.07 17.19 -34.61
C ILE A 119 -32.34 16.70 -35.87
N LYS A 120 -31.32 15.86 -35.71
CA LYS A 120 -30.58 15.28 -36.85
C LYS A 120 -31.48 14.42 -37.75
N GLU A 121 -32.34 13.60 -37.16
CA GLU A 121 -33.32 12.79 -37.89
C GLU A 121 -34.30 13.69 -38.67
N GLN A 122 -34.83 14.73 -38.02
CA GLN A 122 -35.72 15.71 -38.66
C GLN A 122 -35.05 16.45 -39.82
N ILE A 123 -33.77 16.82 -39.67
CA ILE A 123 -32.97 17.43 -40.74
C ILE A 123 -32.82 16.46 -41.92
N SER A 124 -32.66 15.15 -41.65
CA SER A 124 -32.51 14.13 -42.69
C SER A 124 -33.80 13.87 -43.49
N GLN A 125 -34.97 14.25 -42.97
CA GLN A 125 -36.27 14.02 -43.62
C GLN A 125 -36.83 15.25 -44.36
N LEU A 126 -36.12 16.38 -44.35
CA LEU A 126 -36.50 17.57 -45.13
C LEU A 126 -36.38 17.28 -46.64
N PRO A 127 -37.45 17.47 -47.44
CA PRO A 127 -37.44 17.13 -48.87
C PRO A 127 -36.53 18.06 -49.68
N SER A 128 -35.73 17.46 -50.56
CA SER A 128 -34.70 18.10 -51.40
C SER A 128 -35.24 18.78 -52.67
N HIS A 129 -36.42 19.37 -52.64
CA HIS A 129 -36.94 20.14 -53.78
C HIS A 129 -37.68 21.40 -53.32
N VAL A 130 -37.06 22.57 -53.46
CA VAL A 130 -37.40 23.62 -54.46
C VAL A 130 -36.18 24.57 -54.56
N LEU A 131 -35.86 24.91 -55.80
CA LEU A 131 -34.80 25.81 -56.25
C LEU A 131 -34.97 27.25 -55.74
N GLU A 132 -33.92 27.80 -55.13
CA GLU A 132 -33.33 29.10 -55.49
C GLU A 132 -31.89 29.17 -54.97
N THR A 133 -31.01 29.62 -55.85
CA THR A 133 -29.55 29.48 -55.84
C THR A 133 -28.85 30.33 -54.78
N ASP A 134 -27.64 29.92 -54.41
CA ASP A 134 -26.69 30.49 -53.44
C ASP A 134 -26.92 30.23 -51.94
N SER A 135 -28.15 30.25 -51.43
CA SER A 135 -28.39 30.09 -49.99
C SER A 135 -28.25 28.64 -49.50
N GLN A 136 -28.66 27.64 -50.30
CA GLN A 136 -28.61 26.22 -49.92
C GLN A 136 -27.19 25.64 -49.94
N THR A 137 -26.33 26.12 -50.85
CA THR A 137 -24.91 25.74 -50.88
C THR A 137 -24.18 26.23 -49.64
N SER A 138 -24.53 27.43 -49.15
CA SER A 138 -24.01 27.98 -47.90
C SER A 138 -24.46 27.16 -46.69
N ILE A 139 -25.75 26.77 -46.63
CA ILE A 139 -26.29 25.96 -45.53
C ILE A 139 -25.67 24.56 -45.52
N LEU A 140 -25.51 23.91 -46.67
CA LEU A 140 -24.83 22.62 -46.78
C LEU A 140 -23.36 22.68 -46.38
N LYS A 141 -22.67 23.77 -46.75
CA LYS A 141 -21.31 24.04 -46.25
C LYS A 141 -21.30 24.20 -44.74
N SER A 142 -22.15 25.06 -44.19
CA SER A 142 -22.24 25.28 -42.74
C SER A 142 -22.62 24.00 -41.97
N LEU A 143 -23.49 23.14 -42.51
CA LEU A 143 -23.82 21.84 -41.91
C LEU A 143 -22.62 20.89 -41.94
N SER A 144 -21.87 20.85 -43.03
CA SER A 144 -20.62 20.08 -43.10
C SER A 144 -19.58 20.61 -42.12
N ASP A 145 -19.46 21.92 -41.99
CA ASP A 145 -18.54 22.58 -41.06
C ASP A 145 -18.96 22.29 -39.61
N VAL A 146 -20.26 22.36 -39.29
CA VAL A 146 -20.79 22.01 -37.97
C VAL A 146 -20.55 20.53 -37.67
N GLN A 147 -20.73 19.63 -38.64
CA GLN A 147 -20.47 18.21 -38.44
C GLN A 147 -18.98 17.91 -38.27
N LEU A 148 -18.11 18.64 -38.95
CA LEU A 148 -16.67 18.59 -38.75
C LEU A 148 -16.31 19.10 -37.34
N HIS A 149 -16.85 20.25 -36.92
CA HIS A 149 -16.62 20.81 -35.59
C HIS A 149 -17.15 19.90 -34.48
N LEU A 150 -18.32 19.27 -34.64
CA LEU A 150 -18.85 18.29 -33.69
C LEU A 150 -17.94 17.05 -33.58
N SER A 151 -17.37 16.62 -34.70
CA SER A 151 -16.43 15.49 -34.73
C SER A 151 -15.10 15.85 -34.06
N GLN A 152 -14.62 17.07 -34.30
CA GLN A 152 -13.42 17.61 -33.64
C GLN A 152 -13.65 17.78 -32.13
N LEU A 153 -14.77 18.37 -31.73
CA LEU A 153 -15.13 18.58 -30.33
C LEU A 153 -15.34 17.24 -29.61
N ALA A 154 -15.96 16.25 -30.25
CA ALA A 154 -16.06 14.90 -29.71
C ALA A 154 -14.69 14.23 -29.54
N ALA A 155 -13.77 14.44 -30.48
CA ALA A 155 -12.39 13.96 -30.36
C ALA A 155 -11.65 14.65 -29.20
N GLU A 156 -11.81 15.97 -29.05
CA GLU A 156 -11.24 16.74 -27.94
C GLU A 156 -11.82 16.32 -26.58
N LEU A 157 -13.13 16.13 -26.47
CA LEU A 157 -13.80 15.61 -25.27
C LEU A 157 -13.33 14.18 -24.92
N THR A 158 -12.94 13.37 -25.90
CA THR A 158 -12.39 12.03 -25.63
C THR A 158 -10.94 12.03 -25.16
N LEU A 159 -10.24 13.17 -25.23
CA LEU A 159 -8.85 13.32 -24.80
C LEU A 159 -8.72 13.84 -23.36
N VAL A 160 -9.77 14.40 -22.78
CA VAL A 160 -9.79 14.76 -21.37
C VAL A 160 -10.46 13.64 -20.59
N SER A 161 -9.72 13.04 -19.67
CA SER A 161 -10.27 12.00 -18.81
C SER A 161 -11.25 12.59 -17.82
N HIS A 162 -12.50 12.14 -17.86
CA HIS A 162 -13.50 12.53 -16.86
C HIS A 162 -13.27 11.90 -15.48
N THR A 163 -12.37 10.91 -15.36
CA THR A 163 -12.05 10.27 -14.08
C THR A 163 -10.90 10.95 -13.35
N SER A 164 -9.89 11.43 -14.07
CA SER A 164 -8.69 12.04 -13.49
C SER A 164 -8.56 13.54 -13.78
N GLY A 165 -9.33 14.07 -14.72
CA GLY A 165 -9.18 15.44 -15.24
C GLY A 165 -7.95 15.64 -16.13
N ILE A 166 -7.18 14.58 -16.43
CA ILE A 166 -5.97 14.66 -17.24
C ILE A 166 -6.31 14.91 -18.71
N ASP A 167 -5.57 15.83 -19.31
CA ASP A 167 -5.62 16.14 -20.73
C ASP A 167 -4.52 15.41 -21.50
N TYR A 168 -4.92 14.52 -22.41
CA TYR A 168 -4.03 13.69 -23.20
C TYR A 168 -3.63 14.30 -24.55
N ARG A 169 -3.96 15.57 -24.83
CA ARG A 169 -3.59 16.24 -26.10
C ARG A 169 -2.08 16.23 -26.35
N LYS A 170 -1.26 16.48 -25.34
CA LYS A 170 0.20 16.42 -25.46
C LYS A 170 0.68 15.01 -25.85
N LEU A 171 0.12 13.97 -25.25
CA LEU A 171 0.44 12.59 -25.63
C LEU A 171 0.03 12.30 -27.08
N GLN A 172 -1.15 12.77 -27.50
CA GLN A 172 -1.63 12.63 -28.87
C GLN A 172 -0.69 13.31 -29.87
N GLU A 173 -0.27 14.55 -29.61
CA GLU A 173 0.66 15.31 -30.47
C GLU A 173 1.99 14.59 -30.63
N LEU A 174 2.58 14.14 -29.52
CA LEU A 174 3.85 13.38 -29.54
C LEU A 174 3.74 12.09 -30.35
N LEU A 175 2.62 11.37 -30.22
CA LEU A 175 2.35 10.15 -30.99
C LEU A 175 2.10 10.43 -32.48
N ALA A 176 1.38 11.51 -32.80
CA ALA A 176 1.13 11.94 -34.18
C ALA A 176 2.42 12.32 -34.90
N GLU A 177 3.36 12.94 -34.18
CA GLU A 177 4.69 13.30 -34.67
C GLU A 177 5.69 12.14 -34.62
N GLN A 178 5.26 10.94 -34.21
CA GLN A 178 6.12 9.76 -34.05
C GLN A 178 7.31 9.97 -33.10
N LYS A 179 7.17 10.88 -32.13
CA LYS A 179 8.14 11.12 -31.05
C LYS A 179 7.98 10.08 -29.95
N TRP A 180 8.31 8.82 -30.27
CA TRP A 180 8.02 7.66 -29.43
C TRP A 180 8.66 7.73 -28.04
N GLN A 181 9.88 8.27 -27.94
CA GLN A 181 10.57 8.39 -26.65
C GLN A 181 9.90 9.40 -25.73
N GLU A 182 9.51 10.55 -26.26
CA GLU A 182 8.82 11.61 -25.56
C GLU A 182 7.40 11.17 -25.19
N ALA A 183 6.69 10.46 -26.08
CA ALA A 183 5.38 9.89 -25.81
C ALA A 183 5.44 8.85 -24.67
N ASP A 184 6.48 8.01 -24.63
CA ASP A 184 6.69 7.05 -23.53
C ASP A 184 6.97 7.77 -22.20
N LYS A 185 7.81 8.81 -22.21
CA LYS A 185 8.09 9.64 -21.04
C LYS A 185 6.83 10.36 -20.54
N GLU A 186 6.03 10.91 -21.45
CA GLU A 186 4.75 11.57 -21.13
C GLU A 186 3.76 10.58 -20.53
N THR A 187 3.63 9.40 -21.14
CA THR A 187 2.79 8.31 -20.62
C THR A 187 3.22 7.92 -19.20
N TYR A 188 4.53 7.74 -19.00
CA TYR A 188 5.11 7.39 -17.70
C TYR A 188 4.81 8.45 -16.63
N SER A 189 5.11 9.73 -16.92
CA SER A 189 4.88 10.84 -15.99
C SER A 189 3.38 11.01 -15.67
N THR A 190 2.52 10.93 -16.68
CA THR A 190 1.07 11.07 -16.52
C THR A 190 0.51 9.97 -15.63
N MET A 191 0.94 8.72 -15.83
CA MET A 191 0.45 7.60 -15.03
C MET A 191 0.90 7.67 -13.57
N LEU A 192 2.10 8.19 -13.30
CA LEU A 192 2.55 8.46 -11.92
C LEU A 192 1.73 9.59 -11.29
N LYS A 193 1.49 10.67 -12.02
CA LYS A 193 0.67 11.80 -11.56
C LYS A 193 -0.74 11.39 -11.18
N ILE A 194 -1.39 10.54 -11.98
CA ILE A 194 -2.75 10.02 -11.69
C ILE A 194 -2.82 9.26 -10.36
N CYS A 195 -1.71 8.67 -9.91
CA CYS A 195 -1.64 7.92 -8.65
C CYS A 195 -0.96 8.69 -7.52
N ASP A 196 -0.61 9.96 -7.71
CA ASP A 196 0.20 10.75 -6.78
C ASP A 196 1.55 10.08 -6.42
N ARG A 197 2.21 9.47 -7.43
CA ARG A 197 3.44 8.66 -7.27
C ARG A 197 4.67 9.17 -7.98
N GLU A 198 4.69 10.48 -8.26
CA GLU A 198 5.82 11.12 -8.93
C GLU A 198 7.11 11.03 -8.11
N GLY A 199 7.01 11.04 -6.77
CA GLY A 199 8.14 10.92 -5.86
C GLY A 199 8.76 9.52 -5.81
N GLU A 200 7.94 8.45 -5.93
CA GLU A 200 8.42 7.07 -5.89
C GLU A 200 8.91 6.59 -7.26
N GLY A 201 8.39 7.13 -8.36
CA GLY A 201 8.81 6.77 -9.71
C GLY A 201 8.30 5.41 -10.21
N PHE A 202 7.39 4.75 -9.48
CA PHE A 202 6.77 3.50 -9.93
C PHE A 202 5.38 3.32 -9.33
N LEU A 203 4.57 2.45 -9.90
CA LEU A 203 3.28 2.00 -9.38
C LEU A 203 3.43 0.65 -8.69
N ASP A 204 3.02 0.57 -7.43
CA ASP A 204 2.89 -0.70 -6.71
C ASP A 204 1.59 -1.42 -7.05
N SER A 205 1.40 -2.61 -6.47
CA SER A 205 0.23 -3.43 -6.74
C SER A 205 -1.10 -2.79 -6.33
N GLY A 206 -1.11 -1.95 -5.29
CA GLY A 206 -2.32 -1.26 -4.83
C GLY A 206 -2.74 -0.17 -5.82
N GLU A 207 -1.79 0.67 -6.23
CA GLU A 207 -2.07 1.75 -7.17
C GLU A 207 -2.37 1.24 -8.57
N ILE A 208 -1.70 0.17 -9.02
CA ILE A 208 -2.07 -0.51 -10.27
C ILE A 208 -3.52 -0.99 -10.23
N GLN A 209 -4.07 -1.43 -9.11
CA GLN A 209 -5.45 -1.91 -9.02
C GLN A 209 -6.48 -0.78 -9.02
N LYS A 210 -6.14 0.35 -8.40
CA LYS A 210 -7.01 1.53 -8.30
C LYS A 210 -6.97 2.43 -9.54
N PHE A 211 -5.91 2.34 -10.35
CA PHE A 211 -5.71 3.21 -11.51
C PHE A 211 -6.99 3.30 -12.38
N PRO A 212 -7.48 4.48 -12.77
CA PRO A 212 -8.77 4.58 -13.45
C PRO A 212 -8.78 3.88 -14.82
N ARG A 213 -9.84 3.10 -15.09
CA ARG A 213 -9.95 2.35 -16.36
C ARG A 213 -10.08 3.26 -17.58
N HIS A 214 -10.72 4.41 -17.43
CA HIS A 214 -10.92 5.34 -18.53
C HIS A 214 -9.60 5.97 -19.00
N ASP A 215 -8.76 6.41 -18.06
CA ASP A 215 -7.39 6.86 -18.32
C ASP A 215 -6.56 5.81 -19.06
N LEU A 216 -6.60 4.55 -18.59
CA LEU A 216 -5.94 3.44 -19.30
C LEU A 216 -6.44 3.35 -20.74
N TYR A 217 -7.76 3.36 -20.94
CA TYR A 217 -8.38 3.23 -22.24
C TYR A 217 -7.93 4.34 -23.21
N ILE A 218 -7.89 5.60 -22.77
CA ILE A 218 -7.43 6.72 -23.61
C ILE A 218 -5.97 6.50 -24.03
N ILE A 219 -5.09 6.23 -23.06
CA ILE A 219 -3.66 5.98 -23.33
C ILE A 219 -3.51 4.86 -24.36
N ASN A 220 -4.15 3.71 -24.13
CA ASN A 220 -4.04 2.58 -25.05
C ASN A 220 -4.61 2.87 -26.44
N LYS A 221 -5.77 3.54 -26.52
CA LYS A 221 -6.38 3.91 -27.80
C LYS A 221 -5.42 4.77 -28.63
N LEU A 222 -4.79 5.77 -28.01
CA LEU A 222 -3.81 6.63 -28.66
C LEU A 222 -2.61 5.82 -29.16
N TRP A 223 -1.99 5.02 -28.28
CA TRP A 223 -0.83 4.20 -28.66
C TRP A 223 -1.16 3.22 -29.80
N VAL A 224 -2.30 2.54 -29.76
CA VAL A 224 -2.73 1.62 -30.81
C VAL A 224 -2.98 2.36 -32.13
N GLN A 225 -3.67 3.50 -32.09
CA GLN A 225 -4.04 4.26 -33.27
C GLN A 225 -2.82 4.78 -34.05
N TYR A 226 -1.89 5.43 -33.36
CA TYR A 226 -0.75 6.07 -34.02
C TYR A 226 0.38 5.09 -34.38
N SER A 227 0.38 3.88 -33.80
CA SER A 227 1.38 2.84 -34.09
C SER A 227 0.91 1.78 -35.09
N GLU A 228 -0.22 1.99 -35.76
CA GLU A 228 -0.84 1.00 -36.66
C GLU A 228 -1.09 -0.35 -35.95
N GLY A 229 -1.47 -0.29 -34.67
CA GLY A 229 -1.74 -1.46 -33.83
C GLY A 229 -0.50 -2.25 -33.39
N ARG A 230 0.71 -1.66 -33.48
CA ARG A 230 1.95 -2.29 -33.03
C ARG A 230 2.21 -2.09 -31.54
N PHE A 231 1.81 -0.96 -30.98
CA PHE A 231 2.05 -0.56 -29.60
C PHE A 231 0.74 -0.41 -28.82
N GLY A 232 0.83 -0.45 -27.49
CA GLY A 232 -0.33 -0.35 -26.59
C GLY A 232 -0.38 -1.47 -25.55
N PHE A 233 -1.05 -1.20 -24.44
CA PHE A 233 -1.26 -2.16 -23.35
C PHE A 233 -2.10 -3.37 -23.78
N SER A 234 -3.08 -3.19 -24.66
CA SER A 234 -3.87 -4.30 -25.22
C SER A 234 -3.01 -5.23 -26.08
N VAL A 235 -2.03 -4.67 -26.79
CA VAL A 235 -1.06 -5.44 -27.58
C VAL A 235 -0.15 -6.24 -26.64
N GLN A 236 0.37 -5.61 -25.60
CA GLN A 236 1.17 -6.28 -24.57
C GLN A 236 0.39 -7.36 -23.82
N HIS A 237 -0.88 -7.12 -23.48
CA HIS A 237 -1.75 -8.11 -22.88
C HIS A 237 -1.84 -9.38 -23.74
N GLY A 238 -2.08 -9.23 -25.05
CA GLY A 238 -2.11 -10.37 -25.98
C GLY A 238 -0.81 -11.17 -25.98
N ILE A 239 0.34 -10.49 -25.91
CA ILE A 239 1.67 -11.14 -25.85
C ILE A 239 1.88 -11.84 -24.50
N TRP A 240 1.42 -11.23 -23.41
CA TRP A 240 1.51 -11.76 -22.04
C TRP A 240 0.71 -13.05 -21.86
N GLN A 241 -0.54 -13.08 -22.32
CA GLN A 241 -1.45 -14.23 -22.15
C GLN A 241 -0.91 -15.52 -22.78
N ALA A 242 -0.04 -15.44 -23.78
CA ALA A 242 0.49 -16.62 -24.46
C ALA A 242 1.26 -17.57 -23.53
N LYS A 243 1.96 -17.04 -22.50
CA LYS A 243 2.78 -17.87 -21.59
C LYS A 243 2.87 -17.38 -20.13
N LYS A 244 2.43 -16.16 -19.81
CA LYS A 244 2.52 -15.52 -18.47
C LYS A 244 3.91 -15.62 -17.83
N ASP A 245 4.95 -15.60 -18.65
CA ASP A 245 6.37 -15.69 -18.26
C ASP A 245 7.02 -14.31 -18.47
N CYS A 246 7.48 -13.70 -17.38
CA CYS A 246 8.07 -12.36 -17.37
C CYS A 246 9.27 -12.21 -18.30
N LYS A 247 10.20 -13.16 -18.31
CA LYS A 247 11.42 -13.07 -19.12
C LYS A 247 11.10 -13.22 -20.59
N ARG A 248 10.25 -14.19 -20.93
CA ARG A 248 9.82 -14.41 -22.33
C ARG A 248 9.00 -13.25 -22.87
N PHE A 249 8.13 -12.69 -22.03
CA PHE A 249 7.38 -11.48 -22.38
C PHE A 249 8.34 -10.32 -22.63
N ALA A 250 9.21 -9.99 -21.66
CA ALA A 250 10.19 -8.91 -21.78
C ALA A 250 11.10 -9.06 -23.00
N TYR A 251 11.53 -10.28 -23.32
CA TYR A 251 12.30 -10.56 -24.55
C TYR A 251 11.48 -10.30 -25.82
N LYS A 252 10.22 -10.77 -25.88
CA LYS A 252 9.35 -10.58 -27.05
C LYS A 252 9.03 -9.11 -27.32
N VAL A 253 8.83 -8.32 -26.28
CA VAL A 253 8.57 -6.89 -26.41
C VAL A 253 9.85 -6.07 -26.49
N GLY A 254 11.05 -6.68 -26.48
CA GLY A 254 12.33 -5.97 -26.66
C GLY A 254 12.88 -5.25 -25.43
N TRP A 255 12.43 -5.57 -24.23
CA TRP A 255 12.96 -5.01 -22.98
C TRP A 255 14.12 -5.84 -22.40
N LEU A 256 14.25 -7.11 -22.83
CA LEU A 256 15.32 -8.02 -22.45
C LEU A 256 16.17 -8.34 -23.68
N ALA A 257 17.47 -8.12 -23.60
CA ALA A 257 18.41 -8.37 -24.70
C ALA A 257 18.59 -9.88 -24.95
N SER A 258 18.67 -10.68 -23.87
CA SER A 258 18.84 -12.13 -23.99
C SER A 258 18.21 -12.89 -22.82
N LEU A 259 17.53 -13.98 -23.17
CA LEU A 259 16.93 -14.90 -22.20
C LEU A 259 17.99 -15.68 -21.41
N ALA A 260 19.16 -15.92 -21.99
CA ALA A 260 20.21 -16.75 -21.40
C ALA A 260 20.94 -16.02 -20.27
N ASN A 261 21.27 -14.74 -20.47
CA ASN A 261 21.97 -13.93 -19.47
C ASN A 261 21.02 -13.07 -18.61
N SER A 262 19.73 -12.99 -18.98
CA SER A 262 18.74 -12.14 -18.29
C SER A 262 19.16 -10.67 -18.24
N GLU A 263 19.82 -10.20 -19.30
CA GLU A 263 20.28 -8.82 -19.45
C GLU A 263 19.14 -7.93 -19.95
N TRP A 264 18.81 -6.90 -19.16
CA TRP A 264 17.81 -5.91 -19.49
C TRP A 264 18.42 -4.81 -20.35
N VAL A 265 17.70 -4.38 -21.37
CA VAL A 265 18.10 -3.25 -22.20
C VAL A 265 17.91 -1.98 -21.37
N LYS A 266 18.90 -1.08 -21.37
CA LYS A 266 18.74 0.23 -20.72
C LYS A 266 17.77 1.08 -21.53
N TYR A 267 17.02 1.95 -20.87
CA TYR A 267 16.01 2.75 -21.56
C TYR A 267 16.62 3.67 -22.62
N GLU A 268 17.84 4.16 -22.39
CA GLU A 268 18.59 4.98 -23.32
C GLU A 268 18.99 4.22 -24.60
N GLU A 269 18.96 2.89 -24.57
CA GLU A 269 19.30 1.98 -25.67
C GLU A 269 18.05 1.41 -26.37
N TYR A 270 16.85 1.84 -26.00
CA TYR A 270 15.61 1.39 -26.64
C TYR A 270 15.52 1.88 -28.10
N THR A 271 14.84 1.09 -28.93
CA THR A 271 14.54 1.47 -30.32
C THR A 271 13.27 2.31 -30.36
N PHE A 272 13.41 3.63 -30.47
CA PHE A 272 12.29 4.57 -30.51
C PHE A 272 11.79 4.80 -31.94
N THR A 273 11.42 3.73 -32.64
CA THR A 273 10.84 3.76 -33.99
C THR A 273 9.73 2.71 -34.12
N LEU A 274 8.97 2.75 -35.22
CA LEU A 274 7.97 1.72 -35.54
C LEU A 274 8.56 0.32 -35.78
N ASP A 275 9.85 0.24 -36.09
CA ASP A 275 10.56 -1.04 -36.28
C ASP A 275 10.77 -1.81 -34.97
N ALA A 276 10.54 -1.16 -33.83
CA ALA A 276 10.60 -1.81 -32.54
C ALA A 276 9.65 -3.03 -32.47
N PRO A 277 9.96 -4.03 -31.61
CA PRO A 277 9.10 -5.20 -31.45
C PRO A 277 7.66 -4.83 -31.11
N LYS A 278 6.72 -5.67 -31.54
CA LYS A 278 5.31 -5.48 -31.22
C LYS A 278 5.12 -5.47 -29.69
N GLY A 279 4.41 -4.48 -29.18
CA GLY A 279 4.21 -4.26 -27.75
C GLY A 279 5.39 -3.62 -27.02
N HIS A 280 6.42 -3.12 -27.71
CA HIS A 280 7.57 -2.46 -27.07
C HIS A 280 7.17 -1.24 -26.23
N PHE A 281 6.18 -0.47 -26.71
CA PHE A 281 5.66 0.70 -26.01
C PHE A 281 4.17 0.56 -25.65
N PRO A 282 3.69 1.26 -24.60
CA PRO A 282 4.49 2.01 -23.62
C PRO A 282 5.31 1.06 -22.73
N SER A 283 6.46 1.52 -22.23
CA SER A 283 7.36 0.71 -21.40
C SER A 283 6.81 0.54 -19.98
N VAL A 284 5.96 -0.48 -19.80
CA VAL A 284 5.37 -0.82 -18.49
C VAL A 284 6.44 -1.20 -17.48
N SER A 285 7.58 -1.70 -17.96
CA SER A 285 8.71 -2.10 -17.14
C SER A 285 9.23 -0.95 -16.26
N ARG A 286 9.29 0.27 -16.79
CA ARG A 286 9.61 1.49 -16.03
C ARG A 286 8.50 1.82 -15.02
N LEU A 287 7.23 1.70 -15.41
CA LEU A 287 6.08 1.97 -14.55
C LEU A 287 5.99 1.02 -13.36
N VAL A 288 6.37 -0.25 -13.49
CA VAL A 288 6.23 -1.25 -12.42
C VAL A 288 7.52 -1.49 -11.61
N GLY A 289 8.55 -0.66 -11.80
CA GLY A 289 9.76 -0.60 -10.97
C GLY A 289 10.83 -1.65 -11.30
N LEU A 290 11.37 -1.60 -12.52
CA LEU A 290 12.42 -2.50 -13.04
C LEU A 290 13.76 -2.47 -12.29
N ASP A 291 14.08 -1.36 -11.67
CA ASP A 291 15.28 -1.08 -10.88
C ASP A 291 15.31 -1.87 -9.57
N SER A 292 14.18 -2.46 -9.18
CA SER A 292 14.13 -3.45 -8.12
C SER A 292 14.58 -4.82 -8.66
N ARG A 293 15.70 -5.34 -8.13
CA ARG A 293 16.32 -6.65 -8.43
C ARG A 293 15.41 -7.88 -8.16
N ASN A 294 14.10 -7.69 -8.00
CA ASN A 294 13.12 -8.69 -7.65
C ASN A 294 12.18 -9.00 -8.84
N ILE A 295 12.62 -9.94 -9.69
CA ILE A 295 11.85 -10.44 -10.85
C ILE A 295 10.46 -10.98 -10.43
N SER A 296 10.33 -11.52 -9.21
CA SER A 296 9.04 -12.03 -8.72
C SER A 296 8.05 -10.90 -8.44
N ALA A 297 8.52 -9.77 -7.90
CA ALA A 297 7.71 -8.58 -7.71
C ALA A 297 7.29 -7.97 -9.06
N LEU A 298 8.22 -7.91 -10.02
CA LEU A 298 7.95 -7.45 -11.38
C LEU A 298 6.89 -8.31 -12.07
N GLN A 299 7.04 -9.63 -12.04
CA GLN A 299 6.08 -10.57 -12.61
C GLN A 299 4.70 -10.41 -11.98
N ARG A 300 4.63 -10.24 -10.65
CA ARG A 300 3.37 -9.99 -9.95
C ARG A 300 2.71 -8.68 -10.43
N ARG A 301 3.46 -7.58 -10.49
CA ARG A 301 2.93 -6.27 -10.91
C ARG A 301 2.51 -6.27 -12.38
N LEU A 302 3.30 -6.87 -13.28
CA LEU A 302 2.94 -7.05 -14.69
C LEU A 302 1.65 -7.87 -14.83
N ASN A 303 1.52 -8.96 -14.06
CA ASN A 303 0.31 -9.77 -14.10
C ASN A 303 -0.91 -8.98 -13.66
N ILE A 304 -0.81 -8.22 -12.56
CA ILE A 304 -1.92 -7.36 -12.10
C ILE A 304 -2.22 -6.32 -13.17
N PHE A 305 -1.22 -5.57 -13.65
CA PHE A 305 -1.40 -4.48 -14.61
C PHE A 305 -2.06 -4.96 -15.90
N LEU A 306 -1.47 -5.98 -16.54
CA LEU A 306 -1.97 -6.48 -17.81
C LEU A 306 -3.32 -7.19 -17.66
N SER A 307 -3.65 -7.78 -16.49
CA SER A 307 -4.98 -8.36 -16.26
C SER A 307 -6.12 -7.36 -16.21
N ARG A 308 -5.83 -6.05 -16.12
CA ARG A 308 -6.85 -4.99 -16.16
C ARG A 308 -7.23 -4.58 -17.58
N TYR A 309 -6.55 -5.16 -18.58
CA TYR A 309 -6.86 -5.10 -20.00
C TYR A 309 -7.58 -6.36 -20.46
#